data_AF-A0AAI9PDL1-F1
#
_entry.id   AF-A0AAI9PDL1-F1
#
_cell.length_a   1.000
_cell.length_b   1.000
_cell.length_c   1.000
_cell.angle_alpha   90.00
_cell.angle_beta   90.00
_cell.angle_gamma   90.00
#
_symmetry.space_group_name_H-M   'P 1'
#
loop_
_entity.id
_entity.type
_entity.pdbx_description
1 polymer ?
#
loop_
_entity_poly.entity_id
_entity_poly.type
_entity_poly.pdbx_seq_one_letter_code
_entity_poly.pdbx_strand_id
1 'polypeptide(L)'
;MNDFLSLIENSRKIKKESIASTIRMPESLHTFIETLASDLELSKQEIMLKLLEQGAKAAQEALAEVEKKELAHLAVTEKNEPHVTAGFHILNTNKAHSDEDSEWMATKGIAAAFYDPWKWNINRIEANDVVFLYENGKGIVAYGRGAGEVKVCDYNGDKDQCHYQELEGFKVLEKPISAAEIKKILERNVVFLRTMSTMSDGQKVLNFIEG
;
A
#
# COMPACT_ATOMS: atom_id res chain seq x y z
N MET A 1 26.17 15.06 4.16
CA MET A 1 26.64 13.98 5.06
C MET A 1 26.26 14.38 6.48
N ASN A 2 25.08 13.96 6.95
CA ASN A 2 24.64 14.12 8.34
C ASN A 2 23.37 13.27 8.47
N ASP A 3 23.48 11.97 8.79
CA ASP A 3 22.31 11.21 9.31
C ASP A 3 22.67 9.83 9.92
N PHE A 4 23.71 9.75 10.75
CA PHE A 4 23.99 8.53 11.54
C PHE A 4 24.03 8.82 13.05
N LEU A 5 24.60 9.96 13.44
CA LEU A 5 24.61 10.41 14.84
C LEU A 5 23.20 10.75 15.36
N SER A 6 22.33 11.27 14.49
CA SER A 6 20.91 11.53 14.78
C SER A 6 20.11 10.26 15.11
N LEU A 7 20.52 9.09 14.60
CA LEU A 7 19.88 7.80 14.85
C LEU A 7 20.21 7.22 16.24
N ILE A 8 21.25 7.72 16.91
CA ILE A 8 21.64 7.31 18.27
C ILE A 8 20.80 8.08 19.30
N GLU A 9 20.58 9.38 19.09
CA GLU A 9 19.86 10.24 20.03
C GLU A 9 18.34 9.95 20.11
N ASN A 10 17.72 9.52 19.01
CA ASN A 10 16.27 9.29 18.95
C ASN A 10 15.80 7.94 19.51
N SER A 11 16.71 7.02 19.87
CA SER A 11 16.38 5.68 20.42
C SER A 11 15.64 5.71 21.77
N ARG A 12 15.58 6.87 22.45
CA ARG A 12 15.03 7.00 23.81
C ARG A 12 13.53 7.34 23.90
N LYS A 13 12.80 7.55 22.79
CA LYS A 13 11.37 7.91 22.86
C LYS A 13 10.50 7.11 21.89
N ILE A 14 9.41 6.59 22.45
CA ILE A 14 8.28 5.86 21.86
C ILE A 14 8.46 4.33 21.83
N LYS A 15 7.94 3.65 22.86
CA LYS A 15 7.62 2.22 22.80
C LYS A 15 6.47 2.04 21.80
N LYS A 16 6.82 1.83 20.52
CA LYS A 16 5.87 1.25 19.55
C LYS A 16 5.67 -0.21 19.91
N GLU A 17 4.45 -0.72 19.74
CA GLU A 17 4.18 -2.15 19.82
C GLU A 17 5.10 -2.88 18.84
N SER A 18 5.84 -3.87 19.33
CA SER A 18 6.79 -4.63 18.54
C SER A 18 6.36 -6.10 18.48
N ILE A 19 6.47 -6.67 17.28
CA ILE A 19 6.16 -8.09 17.04
C ILE A 19 7.48 -8.85 16.91
N ALA A 20 7.65 -9.89 17.73
CA ALA A 20 8.84 -10.74 17.66
C ALA A 20 8.84 -11.54 16.35
N SER A 21 9.90 -11.38 15.56
CA SER A 21 10.09 -12.08 14.28
C SER A 21 11.41 -12.84 14.26
N THR A 22 11.41 -14.06 13.73
CA THR A 22 12.62 -14.89 13.58
C THR A 22 13.18 -14.76 12.18
N ILE A 23 14.49 -14.49 12.06
CA ILE A 23 15.17 -14.32 10.77
C ILE A 23 16.23 -15.41 10.61
N ARG A 24 16.21 -16.09 9.46
CA ARG A 24 17.33 -16.92 9.00
C ARG A 24 18.17 -16.13 8.02
N MET A 25 19.49 -16.16 8.17
CA MET A 25 20.41 -15.43 7.31
C MET A 25 21.65 -16.28 6.99
N PRO A 26 22.34 -16.02 5.87
CA PRO A 26 23.63 -16.64 5.58
C PRO A 26 24.66 -16.35 6.68
N GLU A 27 25.57 -17.29 6.91
CA GLU A 27 26.66 -17.15 7.89
C GLU A 27 27.48 -15.88 7.66
N SER A 28 27.80 -15.57 6.39
CA SER A 28 28.54 -14.35 6.04
C SER A 28 27.85 -13.06 6.51
N LEU A 29 26.53 -12.96 6.36
CA LEU A 29 25.76 -11.81 6.81
C LEU A 29 25.66 -11.79 8.34
N HIS A 30 25.52 -12.96 8.97
CA HIS A 30 25.51 -13.09 10.41
C HIS A 30 26.81 -12.57 11.03
N THR A 31 27.96 -13.02 10.52
CA THR A 31 29.28 -12.61 10.98
C THR A 31 29.49 -11.11 10.79
N PHE A 32 29.09 -10.56 9.63
CA PHE A 32 29.15 -9.12 9.38
C PHE A 32 28.38 -8.31 10.44
N ILE A 33 27.16 -8.73 10.76
CA ILE A 33 26.33 -8.05 11.77
C ILE A 33 26.95 -8.16 13.16
N GLU A 34 27.54 -9.31 13.51
CA GLU A 34 28.23 -9.47 14.80
C GLU A 34 29.46 -8.57 14.92
N THR A 35 30.29 -8.52 13.89
CA THR A 35 31.45 -7.62 13.85
C THR A 35 31.01 -6.17 13.97
N LEU A 36 30.01 -5.76 13.20
CA LEU A 36 29.49 -4.39 13.24
C LEU A 36 28.89 -4.03 14.61
N ALA A 37 28.19 -4.97 15.25
CA ALA A 37 27.66 -4.79 16.59
C ALA A 37 28.77 -4.60 17.62
N SER A 38 29.86 -5.38 17.51
CA SER A 38 31.05 -5.24 18.35
C SER A 38 31.74 -3.90 18.14
N ASP A 39 31.95 -3.48 16.88
CA ASP A 39 32.64 -2.23 16.54
C ASP A 39 31.86 -0.99 16.98
N LEU A 40 30.53 -1.06 16.99
CA LEU A 40 29.63 0.04 17.35
C LEU A 40 29.13 -0.01 18.80
N GLU A 41 29.54 -1.02 19.58
CA GLU A 41 29.08 -1.25 20.96
C GLU A 41 27.54 -1.30 21.11
N LEU A 42 26.86 -1.89 20.12
CA LEU A 42 25.40 -2.06 20.09
C LEU A 42 25.03 -3.55 20.14
N SER A 43 23.79 -3.86 20.53
CA SER A 43 23.33 -5.25 20.43
C SER A 43 23.14 -5.67 18.97
N LYS A 44 23.32 -6.96 18.69
CA LYS A 44 23.04 -7.55 17.37
C LYS A 44 21.61 -7.23 16.92
N GLN A 45 20.65 -7.29 17.83
CA GLN A 45 19.24 -6.99 17.58
C GLN A 45 19.02 -5.54 17.16
N GLU A 46 19.69 -4.58 17.81
CA GLU A 46 19.61 -3.16 17.44
C GLU A 46 20.23 -2.89 16.07
N ILE A 47 21.38 -3.48 15.76
CA ILE A 47 22.00 -3.37 14.43
C ILE A 47 21.09 -3.96 13.37
N MET A 48 20.54 -5.17 13.59
CA MET A 48 19.59 -5.79 12.67
C MET A 48 18.36 -4.91 12.44
N LEU A 49 17.78 -4.38 13.51
CA LEU A 49 16.60 -3.51 13.42
C LEU A 49 16.91 -2.26 12.58
N LYS A 50 18.02 -1.56 12.85
CA LYS A 50 18.40 -0.36 12.09
C LYS A 50 18.65 -0.65 10.61
N LEU A 51 19.31 -1.77 10.29
CA LEU A 51 19.53 -2.18 8.89
C LEU A 51 18.21 -2.53 8.19
N LEU A 52 17.29 -3.21 8.88
CA LEU A 52 15.96 -3.52 8.37
C LEU A 52 15.11 -2.26 8.15
N GLU A 53 15.15 -1.30 9.08
CA GLU A 53 14.47 -0.01 8.94
C GLU A 53 14.99 0.76 7.73
N GLN A 54 16.32 0.81 7.53
CA GLN A 54 16.92 1.44 6.36
C GLN A 54 16.53 0.74 5.05
N GLY A 55 16.58 -0.60 5.02
CA GLY A 55 16.16 -1.39 3.86
C GLY A 55 14.67 -1.21 3.54
N ALA A 56 13.81 -1.18 4.55
CA ALA A 56 12.38 -0.93 4.39
C ALA A 56 12.11 0.47 3.83
N LYS A 57 12.78 1.49 4.38
CA LYS A 57 12.67 2.87 3.88
C LYS A 57 13.10 2.98 2.42
N ALA A 58 14.26 2.39 2.06
CA ALA A 58 14.75 2.40 0.68
C ALA A 58 13.77 1.69 -0.29
N ALA A 59 13.17 0.59 0.14
CA ALA A 59 12.16 -0.12 -0.65
C ALA A 59 10.87 0.71 -0.83
N GLN A 60 10.40 1.38 0.23
CA GLN A 60 9.24 2.26 0.18
C GLN A 60 9.48 3.46 -0.75
N GLU A 61 10.65 4.10 -0.66
CA GLU A 61 11.03 5.21 -1.55
C GLU A 61 11.08 4.79 -3.01
N ALA A 62 11.67 3.63 -3.31
CA ALA A 62 11.71 3.10 -4.68
C ALA A 62 10.30 2.82 -5.24
N LEU A 63 9.41 2.24 -4.42
CA LEU A 63 8.02 1.99 -4.82
C LEU A 63 7.26 3.29 -5.05
N ALA A 64 7.41 4.28 -4.17
CA ALA A 64 6.79 5.60 -4.31
C ALA A 64 7.30 6.34 -5.56
N GLU A 65 8.58 6.20 -5.90
CA GLU A 65 9.13 6.81 -7.12
C GLU A 65 8.55 6.18 -8.38
N VAL A 66 8.37 4.85 -8.41
CA VAL A 66 7.70 4.15 -9.52
C VAL A 66 6.26 4.63 -9.66
N GLU A 67 5.50 4.66 -8.57
CA GLU A 67 4.10 5.11 -8.58
C GLU A 67 3.98 6.58 -9.00
N LYS A 68 4.86 7.45 -8.52
CA LYS A 68 4.91 8.87 -8.93
C LYS A 68 5.21 9.03 -10.42
N LYS A 69 6.12 8.23 -10.98
CA LYS A 69 6.44 8.24 -12.41
C LYS A 69 5.26 7.76 -13.26
N GLU A 70 4.57 6.70 -12.82
CA GLU A 70 3.36 6.19 -13.48
C GLU A 70 2.25 7.26 -13.48
N LEU A 71 1.99 7.89 -12.33
CA LEU A 71 1.02 8.99 -12.23
C LEU A 71 1.39 10.18 -13.12
N ALA A 72 2.66 10.56 -13.16
CA ALA A 72 3.13 11.65 -14.02
C ALA A 72 3.01 11.31 -15.51
N HIS A 73 3.27 10.06 -15.91
CA HIS A 73 3.12 9.64 -17.30
C HIS A 73 1.65 9.61 -17.74
N LEU A 74 0.76 9.15 -16.86
CA LEU A 74 -0.69 9.11 -17.12
C LEU A 74 -1.28 10.52 -17.26
N ALA A 75 -0.88 11.46 -16.41
CA ALA A 75 -1.28 12.87 -16.53
C ALA A 75 -0.90 13.53 -17.88
N VAL A 76 0.10 12.99 -18.59
CA VAL A 76 0.54 13.48 -19.91
C VAL A 76 -0.15 12.74 -21.07
N THR A 77 -0.60 11.49 -20.85
CA THR A 77 -1.17 10.61 -21.88
C THR A 77 -2.71 10.65 -21.95
N GLU A 78 -3.38 11.30 -21.00
CA GLU A 78 -4.84 11.53 -21.01
C GLU A 78 -5.28 12.56 -22.07
N LYS A 79 -5.06 12.23 -23.35
CA LYS A 79 -5.86 12.65 -24.50
C LYS A 79 -5.84 11.50 -25.50
N ASN A 80 -7.02 10.93 -25.76
CA ASN A 80 -7.33 9.94 -26.82
C ASN A 80 -7.38 8.48 -26.34
N GLU A 81 -8.49 8.07 -25.73
CA GLU A 81 -9.45 7.11 -26.30
C GLU A 81 -10.48 6.73 -25.24
N PRO A 82 -11.79 6.64 -25.55
CA PRO A 82 -12.79 6.16 -24.60
C PRO A 82 -12.58 4.67 -24.33
N HIS A 83 -12.29 4.31 -23.08
CA HIS A 83 -12.27 2.92 -22.64
C HIS A 83 -13.69 2.35 -22.65
N VAL A 84 -13.94 1.35 -23.50
CA VAL A 84 -15.27 0.75 -23.72
C VAL A 84 -15.61 -0.31 -22.65
N THR A 85 -14.65 -0.68 -21.80
CA THR A 85 -14.81 -1.73 -20.77
C THR A 85 -14.35 -1.21 -19.41
N ALA A 86 -15.14 -1.49 -18.37
CA ALA A 86 -14.78 -1.19 -16.98
C ALA A 86 -13.37 -1.72 -16.64
N GLY A 87 -12.53 -0.82 -16.13
CA GLY A 87 -11.23 -1.15 -15.58
C GLY A 87 -11.34 -1.87 -14.25
N PHE A 88 -10.22 -2.41 -13.80
CA PHE A 88 -10.11 -3.02 -12.48
C PHE A 88 -8.92 -2.42 -11.76
N HIS A 89 -9.12 -2.08 -10.50
CA HIS A 89 -8.10 -1.52 -9.62
C HIS A 89 -8.03 -2.30 -8.33
N ILE A 90 -6.83 -2.43 -7.79
CA ILE A 90 -6.60 -2.84 -6.41
C ILE A 90 -6.09 -1.64 -5.63
N LEU A 91 -6.80 -1.28 -4.57
CA LEU A 91 -6.55 -0.10 -3.75
C LEU A 91 -6.23 -0.54 -2.33
N ASN A 92 -5.09 -0.11 -1.82
CA ASN A 92 -4.69 -0.35 -0.44
C ASN A 92 -5.56 0.50 0.51
N THR A 93 -6.08 -0.10 1.59
CA THR A 93 -6.94 0.60 2.56
C THR A 93 -6.19 1.47 3.56
N ASN A 94 -4.89 1.66 3.38
CA ASN A 94 -3.98 2.37 4.28
C ASN A 94 -3.85 1.75 5.69
N LYS A 95 -4.28 0.49 5.89
CA LYS A 95 -4.26 -0.20 7.19
C LYS A 95 -2.90 -0.21 7.87
N ALA A 96 -1.82 -0.26 7.10
CA ALA A 96 -0.46 -0.24 7.64
C ALA A 96 -0.09 1.09 8.33
N HIS A 97 -0.82 2.17 8.03
CA HIS A 97 -0.57 3.51 8.54
C HIS A 97 -1.68 4.02 9.46
N SER A 98 -2.94 3.67 9.18
CA SER A 98 -4.11 4.12 9.94
C SER A 98 -5.21 3.05 9.94
N ASP A 99 -5.56 2.59 11.14
CA ASP A 99 -6.72 1.70 11.32
C ASP A 99 -8.04 2.42 11.02
N GLU A 100 -8.12 3.70 11.38
CA GLU A 100 -9.29 4.55 11.18
C GLU A 100 -9.60 4.74 9.70
N ASP A 101 -8.58 4.94 8.86
CA ASP A 101 -8.75 5.10 7.41
C ASP A 101 -9.31 3.82 6.79
N SER A 102 -8.74 2.68 7.18
CA SER A 102 -9.18 1.38 6.67
C SER A 102 -10.61 1.06 7.09
N GLU A 103 -10.99 1.39 8.32
CA GLU A 103 -12.36 1.23 8.83
C GLU A 103 -13.33 2.20 8.15
N TRP A 104 -12.90 3.44 7.91
CA TRP A 104 -13.68 4.45 7.20
C TRP A 104 -14.01 4.00 5.78
N MET A 105 -13.01 3.51 5.04
CA MET A 105 -13.19 2.97 3.69
C MET A 105 -14.16 1.78 3.66
N ALA A 106 -14.01 0.85 4.59
CA ALA A 106 -14.87 -0.33 4.69
C ALA A 106 -16.31 0.00 5.11
N THR A 107 -16.49 0.91 6.07
CA THR A 107 -17.81 1.24 6.63
C THR A 107 -18.60 2.14 5.70
N LYS A 108 -17.95 3.07 5.00
CA LYS A 108 -18.60 3.98 4.06
C LYS A 108 -18.75 3.39 2.66
N GLY A 109 -18.03 2.32 2.34
CA GLY A 109 -18.03 1.75 0.99
C GLY A 109 -17.41 2.72 -0.01
N ILE A 110 -16.20 3.19 0.29
CA ILE A 110 -15.49 4.20 -0.51
C ILE A 110 -14.09 3.72 -0.89
N ALA A 111 -13.61 4.19 -2.04
CA ALA A 111 -12.22 4.18 -2.43
C ALA A 111 -11.60 5.53 -2.01
N ALA A 112 -10.54 5.54 -1.21
CA ALA A 112 -9.91 6.76 -0.74
C ALA A 112 -8.38 6.65 -0.76
N ALA A 113 -7.73 7.79 -0.93
CA ALA A 113 -6.29 7.93 -0.74
C ALA A 113 -5.95 9.33 -0.23
N PHE A 114 -4.79 9.42 0.42
CA PHE A 114 -4.41 10.58 1.24
C PHE A 114 -3.05 11.12 0.81
N TYR A 115 -2.91 12.45 0.88
CA TYR A 115 -1.74 13.23 0.52
C TYR A 115 -1.26 13.10 -0.93
N ASP A 116 -0.52 14.10 -1.37
CA ASP A 116 0.16 14.11 -2.67
C ASP A 116 1.40 13.19 -2.66
N PRO A 117 1.65 12.41 -3.74
CA PRO A 117 0.87 12.31 -4.97
C PRO A 117 -0.23 11.23 -4.93
N TRP A 118 -0.35 10.46 -3.86
CA TRP A 118 -1.13 9.23 -3.84
C TRP A 118 -2.64 9.46 -3.95
N LYS A 119 -3.17 10.56 -3.40
CA LYS A 119 -4.59 10.93 -3.50
C LYS A 119 -5.09 10.99 -4.95
N TRP A 120 -4.22 11.36 -5.90
CA TRP A 120 -4.57 11.43 -7.32
C TRP A 120 -4.86 10.07 -7.96
N ASN A 121 -4.51 8.96 -7.30
CA ASN A 121 -4.93 7.65 -7.77
C ASN A 121 -6.46 7.53 -7.87
N ILE A 122 -7.19 8.14 -6.94
CA ILE A 122 -8.66 8.07 -6.92
C ILE A 122 -9.28 8.75 -8.14
N ASN A 123 -8.61 9.76 -8.70
CA ASN A 123 -9.09 10.45 -9.90
C ASN A 123 -9.09 9.58 -11.15
N ARG A 124 -8.36 8.45 -11.11
CA ARG A 124 -8.24 7.51 -12.23
C ARG A 124 -9.33 6.43 -12.23
N ILE A 125 -10.18 6.42 -11.20
CA ILE A 125 -11.28 5.46 -11.11
C ILE A 125 -12.43 6.02 -11.94
N GLU A 126 -12.71 5.38 -13.07
CA GLU A 126 -13.82 5.74 -13.94
C GLU A 126 -15.14 5.12 -13.43
N ALA A 127 -16.26 5.63 -13.95
CA ALA A 127 -17.57 5.08 -13.64
C ALA A 127 -17.66 3.60 -14.08
N ASN A 128 -18.13 2.74 -13.17
CA ASN A 128 -18.20 1.29 -13.30
C ASN A 128 -16.89 0.50 -13.17
N ASP A 129 -15.74 1.16 -12.99
CA ASP A 129 -14.48 0.46 -12.69
C ASP A 129 -14.62 -0.36 -11.41
N VAL A 130 -14.15 -1.60 -11.42
CA VAL A 130 -14.20 -2.45 -10.23
C VAL A 130 -12.99 -2.16 -9.35
N VAL A 131 -13.24 -1.74 -8.12
CA VAL A 131 -12.20 -1.45 -7.13
C VAL A 131 -12.22 -2.52 -6.06
N PHE A 132 -11.10 -3.25 -5.92
CA PHE A 132 -10.86 -4.18 -4.84
C PHE A 132 -10.13 -3.45 -3.70
N LEU A 133 -10.73 -3.42 -2.51
CA LEU A 133 -10.10 -2.90 -1.31
C LEU A 133 -9.19 -3.98 -0.71
N TYR A 134 -7.90 -3.68 -0.63
CA TYR A 134 -6.85 -4.56 -0.14
C TYR A 134 -6.30 -4.09 1.20
N GLU A 135 -6.40 -4.96 2.21
CA GLU A 135 -5.86 -4.72 3.54
C GLU A 135 -4.52 -5.47 3.71
N ASN A 136 -3.45 -4.76 4.10
CA ASN A 136 -2.13 -5.36 4.32
C ASN A 136 -2.20 -6.52 5.34
N GLY A 137 -1.64 -7.66 4.97
CA GLY A 137 -1.62 -8.85 5.82
C GLY A 137 -2.90 -9.69 5.80
N LYS A 138 -4.02 -9.19 5.23
CA LYS A 138 -5.25 -9.96 5.06
C LYS A 138 -5.54 -10.31 3.60
N GLY A 139 -5.46 -9.35 2.68
CA GLY A 139 -5.83 -9.54 1.28
C GLY A 139 -6.95 -8.62 0.82
N ILE A 140 -7.67 -9.00 -0.25
CA ILE A 140 -8.88 -8.28 -0.67
C ILE A 140 -9.97 -8.55 0.36
N VAL A 141 -10.50 -7.49 0.97
CA VAL A 141 -11.51 -7.55 2.04
C VAL A 141 -12.88 -7.07 1.58
N ALA A 142 -12.93 -6.26 0.52
CA ALA A 142 -14.17 -5.76 -0.04
C ALA A 142 -13.98 -5.37 -1.51
N TYR A 143 -15.08 -5.16 -2.22
CA TYR A 143 -15.07 -4.61 -3.57
C TYR A 143 -16.33 -3.80 -3.86
N GLY A 144 -16.26 -2.96 -4.88
CA GLY A 144 -17.42 -2.26 -5.43
C GLY A 144 -17.05 -1.59 -6.76
N ARG A 145 -18.02 -0.88 -7.37
CA ARG A 145 -17.82 -0.18 -8.64
C ARG A 145 -17.65 1.31 -8.42
N GLY A 146 -16.64 1.93 -8.99
CA GLY A 146 -16.40 3.37 -8.91
C GLY A 146 -17.58 4.16 -9.47
N ALA A 147 -17.97 5.22 -8.78
CA ALA A 147 -18.99 6.16 -9.25
C ALA A 147 -18.47 7.07 -10.39
N GLY A 148 -17.15 7.22 -10.53
CA GLY A 148 -16.52 8.16 -11.47
C GLY A 148 -16.51 9.63 -10.99
N GLU A 149 -17.04 9.92 -9.80
CA GLU A 149 -17.08 11.28 -9.22
C GLU A 149 -16.13 11.42 -8.02
N VAL A 150 -15.03 12.16 -8.20
CA VAL A 150 -14.07 12.42 -7.11
C VAL A 150 -14.60 13.46 -6.14
N LYS A 151 -14.63 13.12 -4.86
CA LYS A 151 -14.89 14.02 -3.74
C LYS A 151 -13.57 14.33 -3.00
N VAL A 152 -13.46 15.55 -2.49
CA VAL A 152 -12.27 16.04 -1.78
C VAL A 152 -12.65 16.42 -0.36
N CYS A 153 -11.81 16.09 0.61
CA CYS A 153 -11.94 16.55 1.99
C CYS A 153 -10.58 16.79 2.66
N ASP A 154 -10.64 17.43 3.82
CA ASP A 154 -9.48 17.63 4.69
C ASP A 154 -9.06 16.30 5.32
N TYR A 155 -7.78 16.19 5.67
CA TYR A 155 -7.23 15.00 6.33
C TYR A 155 -6.18 15.42 7.36
N ASN A 156 -6.30 14.94 8.60
CA ASN A 156 -5.42 15.28 9.72
C ASN A 156 -5.19 16.79 9.95
N GLY A 157 -6.20 17.61 9.65
CA GLY A 157 -6.13 19.07 9.78
C GLY A 157 -5.52 19.79 8.57
N ASP A 158 -5.01 19.05 7.59
CA ASP A 158 -4.50 19.58 6.35
C ASP A 158 -5.60 19.63 5.29
N LYS A 159 -5.69 20.77 4.59
CA LYS A 159 -6.75 21.04 3.63
C LYS A 159 -6.61 20.24 2.34
N ASP A 160 -7.73 19.70 1.83
CA ASP A 160 -7.82 19.03 0.53
C ASP A 160 -6.80 17.88 0.36
N GLN A 161 -6.47 17.19 1.46
CA GLN A 161 -5.48 16.10 1.49
C GLN A 161 -6.09 14.70 1.39
N CYS A 162 -7.41 14.57 1.22
CA CYS A 162 -8.07 13.31 0.93
C CYS A 162 -8.89 13.43 -0.36
N HIS A 163 -8.68 12.49 -1.28
CA HIS A 163 -9.59 12.26 -2.38
C HIS A 163 -10.30 10.93 -2.16
N TYR A 164 -11.59 10.88 -2.43
CA TYR A 164 -12.37 9.64 -2.33
C TYR A 164 -13.48 9.55 -3.37
N GLN A 165 -13.94 8.32 -3.63
CA GLN A 165 -15.08 7.99 -4.47
C GLN A 165 -15.99 7.00 -3.73
N GLU A 166 -17.30 7.16 -3.87
CA GLU A 166 -18.25 6.13 -3.44
C GLU A 166 -18.19 4.92 -4.37
N LEU A 167 -18.37 3.73 -3.77
CA LEU A 167 -18.38 2.47 -4.50
C LEU A 167 -19.82 1.93 -4.56
N GLU A 168 -20.37 1.87 -5.76
CA GLU A 168 -21.67 1.28 -6.04
C GLU A 168 -21.62 -0.24 -5.90
N GLY A 169 -22.69 -0.82 -5.33
CA GLY A 169 -22.79 -2.25 -5.10
C GLY A 169 -21.69 -2.78 -4.16
N PHE A 170 -21.21 -1.93 -3.25
CA PHE A 170 -20.15 -2.28 -2.31
C PHE A 170 -20.50 -3.52 -1.48
N LYS A 171 -19.56 -4.47 -1.42
CA LYS A 171 -19.67 -5.71 -0.66
C LYS A 171 -18.38 -5.98 0.11
N VAL A 172 -18.54 -6.18 1.41
CA VAL A 172 -17.49 -6.74 2.27
C VAL A 172 -17.50 -8.26 2.10
N LEU A 173 -16.32 -8.85 1.91
CA LEU A 173 -16.17 -10.29 1.77
C LEU A 173 -16.19 -10.95 3.16
N GLU A 174 -17.02 -11.97 3.34
CA GLU A 174 -17.02 -12.78 4.57
C GLU A 174 -15.65 -13.44 4.79
N LYS A 175 -15.02 -13.87 3.70
CA LYS A 175 -13.66 -14.42 3.70
C LYS A 175 -12.77 -13.58 2.79
N PRO A 176 -11.78 -12.86 3.34
CA PRO A 176 -10.80 -12.15 2.52
C PRO A 176 -10.03 -13.08 1.58
N ILE A 177 -9.66 -12.58 0.40
CA ILE A 177 -8.83 -13.30 -0.56
C ILE A 177 -7.38 -12.90 -0.34
N SER A 178 -6.56 -13.83 0.15
CA SER A 178 -5.16 -13.54 0.49
C SER A 178 -4.31 -13.17 -0.73
N ALA A 179 -3.19 -12.47 -0.51
CA ALA A 179 -2.22 -12.16 -1.56
C ALA A 179 -1.74 -13.40 -2.33
N ALA A 180 -1.62 -14.56 -1.66
CA ALA A 180 -1.23 -15.81 -2.29
C ALA A 180 -2.34 -16.37 -3.20
N GLU A 181 -3.59 -16.32 -2.76
CA GLU A 181 -4.75 -16.73 -3.56
C GLU A 181 -4.93 -15.82 -4.78
N ILE A 182 -4.79 -14.49 -4.63
CA ILE A 182 -4.85 -13.55 -5.76
C ILE A 182 -3.79 -13.89 -6.80
N LYS A 183 -2.54 -14.10 -6.39
CA LYS A 183 -1.45 -14.49 -7.32
C LYS A 183 -1.75 -15.80 -8.04
N LYS A 184 -2.39 -16.75 -7.35
CA LYS A 184 -2.81 -18.03 -7.94
C LYS A 184 -3.93 -17.85 -8.97
N ILE A 185 -4.94 -17.03 -8.66
CA ILE A 185 -6.07 -16.72 -9.55
C ILE A 185 -5.57 -15.99 -10.81
N LEU A 186 -4.62 -15.07 -10.64
CA LEU A 186 -4.09 -14.28 -11.75
C LEU A 186 -2.94 -14.96 -12.50
N GLU A 187 -2.36 -16.02 -11.94
CA GLU A 187 -1.19 -16.74 -12.49
C GLU A 187 0.05 -15.84 -12.69
N ARG A 188 0.18 -14.78 -11.89
CA ARG A 188 1.30 -13.83 -11.96
C ARG A 188 1.62 -13.23 -10.61
N ASN A 189 2.80 -12.61 -10.52
CA ASN A 189 3.14 -11.77 -9.39
C ASN A 189 2.39 -10.43 -9.45
N VAL A 190 1.94 -9.99 -8.28
CA VAL A 190 1.28 -8.69 -8.06
C VAL A 190 1.99 -8.03 -6.88
N VAL A 191 2.27 -6.74 -7.01
CA VAL A 191 2.86 -5.92 -5.95
C VAL A 191 1.74 -5.16 -5.24
N PHE A 192 1.47 -5.50 -3.98
CA PHE A 192 0.37 -4.93 -3.19
C PHE A 192 0.82 -3.79 -2.24
N LEU A 193 2.07 -3.34 -2.36
CA LEU A 193 2.67 -2.34 -1.47
C LEU A 193 2.50 -0.89 -1.96
N ARG A 194 1.83 -0.69 -3.11
CA ARG A 194 1.51 0.64 -3.65
C ARG A 194 0.13 1.08 -3.15
N THR A 195 -0.17 2.37 -3.27
CA THR A 195 -1.51 2.87 -2.92
C THR A 195 -2.56 2.26 -3.84
N MET A 196 -2.36 2.35 -5.16
CA MET A 196 -3.27 1.73 -6.13
C MET A 196 -2.49 1.08 -7.27
N SER A 197 -3.05 0.01 -7.86
CA SER A 197 -2.54 -0.59 -9.08
C SER A 197 -3.67 -1.03 -9.99
N THR A 198 -3.47 -0.88 -11.30
CA THR A 198 -4.39 -1.44 -12.29
C THR A 198 -4.25 -2.95 -12.34
N MET A 199 -5.34 -3.64 -12.67
CA MET A 199 -5.40 -5.09 -12.72
C MET A 199 -6.14 -5.52 -13.98
N SER A 200 -5.48 -5.51 -15.14
CA SER A 200 -6.12 -5.83 -16.43
C SER A 200 -6.87 -7.16 -16.48
N ASP A 201 -6.46 -8.12 -15.66
CA ASP A 201 -7.05 -9.45 -15.48
C ASP A 201 -8.00 -9.56 -14.26
N GLY A 202 -8.43 -8.44 -13.69
CA GLY A 202 -9.25 -8.36 -12.48
C GLY A 202 -10.61 -9.05 -12.58
N GLN A 203 -11.13 -9.25 -13.80
CA GLN A 203 -12.34 -10.04 -14.03
C GLN A 203 -12.21 -11.47 -13.48
N LYS A 204 -11.01 -12.07 -13.50
CA LYS A 204 -10.77 -13.39 -12.91
C LYS A 204 -11.03 -13.40 -11.39
N VAL A 205 -10.64 -12.33 -10.71
CA VAL A 205 -10.86 -12.16 -9.27
C VAL A 205 -12.34 -11.91 -8.99
N LEU A 206 -13.00 -11.07 -9.80
CA LEU A 206 -14.43 -10.81 -9.65
C LEU A 206 -15.25 -12.10 -9.84
N ASN A 207 -14.97 -12.89 -10.88
CA ASN A 207 -15.64 -14.18 -11.11
C ASN A 207 -15.42 -15.17 -9.95
N PHE A 208 -14.24 -15.14 -9.32
CA PHE A 208 -13.97 -15.98 -8.16
C PHE A 208 -14.76 -15.55 -6.91
N ILE A 209 -15.05 -14.24 -6.79
CA ILE A 209 -15.87 -13.71 -5.68
C ILE A 209 -17.36 -14.00 -5.90
N GLU A 210 -17.84 -13.88 -7.15
CA GLU A 210 -19.26 -13.95 -7.48
C GLU A 210 -19.75 -15.36 -7.87
N GLY A 211 -18.84 -16.29 -8.14
CA GLY A 211 -19.12 -17.69 -8.49
C GLY A 211 -19.11 -18.63 -7.30
#